data_AF-A0A7G8PN88-F1
#
_entry.id   AF-A0A7G8PN88-F1
#
_cell.length_a   1.000
_cell.length_b   1.000
_cell.length_c   1.000
_cell.angle_alpha   90.00
_cell.angle_beta   90.00
_cell.angle_gamma   90.00
#
_symmetry.space_group_name_H-M   'P 1'
#
loop_
_entity.id
_entity.type
_entity.pdbx_description
1 polymer ?
#
loop_
_entity_poly.entity_id
_entity_poly.type
_entity_poly.pdbx_seq_one_letter_code
_entity_poly.pdbx_strand_id
1 'polypeptide(L)'
;MFTVGDCVQIPSATPEAPARAAKSACTADPSYTVGATADANGNCPSNEYQHLSTQLAEPGTARLCLVPNLVAQHCYTMEMPIGVVQKADCAERGSELIVQITQRLDVRDQSACPAVAGSYAWPYPAPARTYCTQTLF
;
A
#
# COMPACT_ATOMS: atom_id res chain seq x y z
N MET A 1 5.04 17.84 8.86
CA MET A 1 5.07 16.59 9.65
C MET A 1 3.74 15.89 9.43
N PHE A 2 3.74 14.57 9.21
CA PHE A 2 2.52 13.77 9.05
C PHE A 2 2.08 13.23 10.40
N THR A 3 0.78 13.05 10.56
CA THR A 3 0.14 12.50 11.76
C THR A 3 -0.70 11.28 11.40
N VAL A 4 -0.97 10.41 12.37
CA VAL A 4 -1.88 9.28 12.16
C VAL A 4 -3.24 9.80 11.70
N GLY A 5 -3.75 9.22 10.61
CA GLY A 5 -4.97 9.64 9.92
C GLY A 5 -4.74 10.60 8.74
N ASP A 6 -3.56 11.21 8.60
CA ASP A 6 -3.23 11.97 7.38
C ASP A 6 -3.21 11.03 6.16
N CYS A 7 -3.55 11.58 5.00
CA CYS A 7 -3.41 10.89 3.72
C CYS A 7 -2.27 11.47 2.89
N VAL A 8 -1.52 10.57 2.24
CA VAL A 8 -0.33 10.90 1.47
C VAL A 8 -0.28 10.15 0.15
N GLN A 9 0.44 10.70 -0.81
CA GLN A 9 0.93 9.97 -1.98
C GLN A 9 2.42 9.71 -1.83
N ILE A 10 2.83 8.52 -2.28
CA ILE A 10 4.23 8.09 -2.31
C ILE A 10 4.62 8.00 -3.79
N PRO A 11 5.52 8.87 -4.27
CA PRO A 11 6.05 8.72 -5.62
C PRO A 11 6.93 7.48 -5.70
N SER A 12 7.13 6.95 -6.90
CA SER A 12 8.16 5.94 -7.17
C SER A 12 9.53 6.44 -6.70
N ALA A 13 10.39 5.53 -6.25
CA ALA A 13 11.70 5.87 -5.70
C ALA A 13 12.81 4.95 -6.17
N THR A 14 14.02 5.49 -6.18
CA THR A 14 15.27 4.73 -6.33
C THR A 14 16.21 5.09 -5.19
N PRO A 15 17.29 4.33 -4.96
CA PRO A 15 18.30 4.70 -3.97
C PRO A 15 18.92 6.08 -4.22
N GLU A 16 19.01 6.52 -5.48
CA GLU A 16 19.53 7.83 -5.89
C GLU A 16 18.49 8.94 -5.76
N ALA A 17 17.20 8.59 -5.80
CA ALA A 17 16.07 9.50 -5.66
C ALA A 17 15.04 8.93 -4.66
N PRO A 18 15.31 9.03 -3.34
CA PRO A 18 14.44 8.50 -2.31
C PRO A 18 13.05 9.14 -2.32
N ALA A 19 12.01 8.34 -2.05
CA ALA A 19 10.63 8.81 -1.96
C ALA A 19 10.47 9.86 -0.85
N ARG A 20 9.70 10.89 -1.19
CA ARG A 20 9.19 11.85 -0.23
C ARG A 20 7.67 11.84 -0.27
N ALA A 21 7.04 11.45 0.84
CA ALA A 21 5.60 11.53 0.97
C ALA A 21 5.13 12.99 0.82
N ALA A 22 4.01 13.18 0.13
CA ALA A 22 3.32 14.46 0.02
C ALA A 22 1.88 14.31 0.50
N LYS A 23 1.33 15.32 1.19
CA LYS A 23 -0.08 15.29 1.59
C LYS A 23 -0.98 15.19 0.35
N SER A 24 -2.03 14.40 0.46
CA SER A 24 -3.03 14.21 -0.60
C SER A 24 -4.42 14.08 -0.02
N ALA A 25 -5.44 14.11 -0.88
CA ALA A 25 -6.75 13.61 -0.50
C ALA A 25 -6.70 12.09 -0.29
N CYS A 26 -7.46 11.56 0.68
CA CYS A 26 -7.60 10.12 0.89
C CYS A 26 -8.35 9.40 -0.25
N THR A 27 -8.99 10.17 -1.13
CA THR A 27 -9.70 9.69 -2.31
C THR A 27 -8.83 9.67 -3.57
N ALA A 28 -7.58 10.18 -3.49
CA ALA A 28 -6.64 10.03 -4.58
C ALA A 28 -6.23 8.56 -4.73
N ASP A 29 -5.95 8.14 -5.96
CA ASP A 29 -5.84 6.73 -6.34
C ASP A 29 -4.51 6.42 -7.07
N PRO A 30 -3.56 5.71 -6.43
CA PRO A 30 -3.57 5.37 -5.01
C PRO A 30 -3.21 6.58 -4.13
N SER A 31 -3.67 6.53 -2.90
CA SER A 31 -3.15 7.29 -1.77
C SER A 31 -2.98 6.34 -0.59
N TYR A 32 -2.39 6.82 0.50
CA TYR A 32 -2.11 6.03 1.69
C TYR A 32 -2.57 6.79 2.92
N THR A 33 -3.28 6.12 3.81
CA THR A 33 -3.54 6.65 5.16
C THR A 33 -2.37 6.30 6.05
N VAL A 34 -1.84 7.27 6.79
CA VAL A 34 -0.85 7.03 7.85
C VAL A 34 -1.59 6.34 9.00
N GLY A 35 -1.40 5.02 9.11
CA GLY A 35 -2.09 4.20 10.10
C GLY A 35 -1.37 4.15 11.45
N ALA A 36 -0.05 4.25 11.42
CA ALA A 36 0.82 4.35 12.58
C ALA A 36 2.14 5.03 12.20
N THR A 37 2.99 5.25 13.19
CA THR A 37 4.39 5.66 13.00
C THR A 37 5.30 4.56 13.51
N ALA A 38 6.40 4.34 12.79
CA ALA A 38 7.42 3.39 13.20
C ALA A 38 8.08 3.76 14.53
N ASP A 39 8.50 2.73 15.27
CA ASP A 39 9.22 2.87 16.53
C ASP A 39 10.62 3.51 16.33
N ALA A 40 11.42 3.56 17.39
CA ALA A 40 12.77 4.11 17.34
C ALA A 40 13.73 3.30 16.44
N ASN A 41 13.42 2.03 16.20
CA ASN A 41 14.18 1.13 15.34
C ASN A 41 13.69 1.14 13.89
N GLY A 42 12.64 1.91 13.57
CA GLY A 42 12.04 1.97 12.24
C GLY A 42 11.04 0.85 11.97
N ASN A 43 10.58 0.11 12.98
CA ASN A 43 9.62 -0.97 12.80
C ASN A 43 8.18 -0.47 12.96
N CYS A 44 7.31 -0.90 12.05
CA CYS A 44 5.88 -0.71 12.20
C CYS A 44 5.29 -1.67 13.27
N PRO A 45 4.19 -1.28 13.95
CA PRO A 45 3.58 -2.13 14.98
C PRO A 45 3.05 -3.49 14.49
N SER A 46 2.86 -3.64 13.18
CA SER A 46 2.45 -4.86 12.48
C SER A 46 3.19 -4.94 11.15
N ASN A 47 3.51 -6.15 10.70
CA ASN A 47 4.08 -6.40 9.37
C ASN A 47 3.06 -6.23 8.23
N GLU A 48 1.78 -6.10 8.56
CA GLU A 48 0.70 -5.82 7.60
C GLU A 48 0.78 -4.41 7.01
N TYR A 49 1.41 -3.46 7.72
CA TYR A 49 1.58 -2.11 7.20
C TYR A 49 2.58 -2.09 6.04
N GLN A 50 2.25 -1.34 5.00
CA GLN A 50 3.24 -0.96 4.00
C GLN A 50 4.18 0.08 4.62
N HIS A 51 5.48 -0.10 4.44
CA HIS A 51 6.48 0.82 4.93
C HIS A 51 7.66 0.81 3.97
N LEU A 52 8.31 1.97 3.83
CA LEU A 52 9.44 2.12 2.94
C LEU A 52 10.74 1.94 3.72
N SER A 53 11.70 1.20 3.12
CA SER A 53 13.07 1.14 3.63
C SER A 53 13.70 2.54 3.67
N THR A 54 14.55 2.78 4.66
CA THR A 54 15.33 4.03 4.79
C THR A 54 16.29 4.27 3.62
N GLN A 55 16.57 3.24 2.81
CA GLN A 55 17.35 3.38 1.57
C GLN A 55 16.53 3.99 0.41
N LEU A 56 15.21 3.91 0.48
CA LEU A 56 14.30 4.26 -0.62
C LEU A 56 13.36 5.40 -0.25
N ALA A 57 13.47 5.95 0.96
CA ALA A 57 12.61 7.02 1.43
C ALA A 57 13.36 7.96 2.38
N GLU A 58 13.03 9.25 2.30
CA GLU A 58 13.52 10.22 3.28
C GLU A 58 13.15 9.80 4.71
N PRO A 59 13.94 10.16 5.74
CA PRO A 59 13.73 9.69 7.11
C PRO A 59 12.32 9.91 7.67
N GLY A 60 11.64 11.00 7.28
CA GLY A 60 10.26 11.25 7.70
C GLY A 60 9.24 10.31 7.03
N THR A 61 9.47 9.94 5.77
CA THR A 61 8.62 9.04 4.99
C THR A 61 8.84 7.58 5.39
N ALA A 62 10.10 7.18 5.60
CA ALA A 62 10.45 5.81 6.02
C ALA A 62 9.85 5.41 7.38
N ARG A 63 9.46 6.39 8.21
CA ARG A 63 8.80 6.16 9.50
C ARG A 63 7.29 6.04 9.41
N LEU A 64 6.68 6.16 8.23
CA LEU A 64 5.23 6.05 8.08
C LEU A 64 4.83 4.58 7.90
N CYS A 65 3.86 4.14 8.71
CA CYS A 65 3.22 2.85 8.56
C CYS A 65 1.90 3.05 7.82
N LEU A 66 1.88 2.63 6.56
CA LEU A 66 0.88 3.03 5.59
C LEU A 66 -0.18 1.96 5.40
N VAL A 67 -1.43 2.41 5.28
CA VAL A 67 -2.55 1.61 4.80
C VAL A 67 -2.97 2.19 3.45
N PRO A 68 -2.85 1.42 2.35
CA PRO A 68 -3.20 1.93 1.04
C PRO A 68 -4.71 2.18 0.95
N ASN A 69 -5.11 3.24 0.24
CA ASN A 69 -6.49 3.60 -0.10
C ASN A 69 -6.81 3.14 -1.53
N LEU A 70 -6.78 1.83 -1.74
CA LEU A 70 -7.13 1.19 -3.01
C LEU A 70 -8.64 1.16 -3.24
N VAL A 71 -9.00 1.11 -4.52
CA VAL A 71 -10.38 1.14 -5.01
C VAL A 71 -10.70 -0.22 -5.62
N ALA A 72 -11.89 -0.74 -5.33
CA ALA A 72 -12.35 -1.98 -5.93
C ALA A 72 -12.46 -1.84 -7.46
N GLN A 73 -12.23 -2.95 -8.17
CA GLN A 73 -12.17 -3.09 -9.62
C GLN A 73 -10.96 -2.42 -10.29
N HIS A 74 -10.16 -1.64 -9.57
CA HIS A 74 -8.92 -1.07 -10.10
C HIS A 74 -7.76 -2.06 -10.01
N CYS A 75 -6.75 -1.83 -10.85
CA CYS A 75 -5.53 -2.62 -10.88
C CYS A 75 -4.33 -1.79 -10.46
N TYR A 76 -3.36 -2.48 -9.88
CA TYR A 76 -2.16 -1.89 -9.36
C TYR A 76 -0.95 -2.78 -9.61
N THR A 77 0.20 -2.18 -9.85
CA THR A 77 1.49 -2.87 -9.76
C THR A 77 2.04 -2.71 -8.36
N MET A 78 2.73 -3.74 -7.87
CA MET A 78 3.46 -3.67 -6.60
C MET A 78 4.92 -3.36 -6.87
N GLU A 79 5.36 -2.17 -6.49
CA GLU A 79 6.75 -1.76 -6.66
C GLU A 79 7.62 -2.48 -5.63
N MET A 80 8.37 -3.49 -6.07
CA MET A 80 9.38 -4.14 -5.23
C MET A 80 10.72 -3.41 -5.37
N PRO A 81 11.48 -3.20 -4.27
CA PRO A 81 11.22 -3.65 -2.89
C PRO A 81 10.46 -2.61 -2.05
N ILE A 82 9.95 -1.55 -2.65
CA ILE A 82 9.35 -0.40 -1.95
C ILE A 82 8.07 -0.81 -1.20
N GLY A 83 7.39 -1.86 -1.66
CA GLY A 83 6.19 -2.41 -1.02
C GLY A 83 4.97 -1.50 -1.13
N VAL A 84 5.07 -0.42 -1.91
CA VAL A 84 3.98 0.47 -2.28
C VAL A 84 3.40 0.04 -3.61
N VAL A 85 2.19 0.50 -3.91
CA VAL A 85 1.51 0.21 -5.15
C VAL A 85 1.34 1.45 -6.02
N GLN A 86 1.36 1.24 -7.33
CA GLN A 86 1.02 2.26 -8.33
C GLN A 86 -0.20 1.81 -9.11
N LYS A 87 -1.02 2.77 -9.57
CA LYS A 87 -2.18 2.44 -10.42
C LYS A 87 -1.69 1.92 -11.77
N ALA A 88 -2.33 0.86 -12.25
CA ALA A 88 -2.04 0.23 -13.53
C ALA A 88 -3.32 0.00 -14.33
N ASP A 89 -3.17 -0.26 -15.64
CA ASP A 89 -4.27 -0.74 -16.47
C ASP A 89 -4.43 -2.26 -16.30
N CYS A 90 -5.63 -2.72 -16.00
CA CYS A 90 -5.93 -4.15 -15.88
C CYS A 90 -5.72 -4.93 -17.19
N ALA A 91 -5.78 -4.25 -18.34
CA ALA A 91 -5.58 -4.86 -19.65
C ALA A 91 -4.10 -4.94 -20.04
N GLU A 92 -3.21 -4.26 -19.31
CA GLU A 92 -1.78 -4.26 -19.59
C GLU A 92 -1.21 -5.67 -19.51
N ARG A 93 -0.41 -6.03 -20.51
CA ARG A 93 0.28 -7.31 -20.60
C ARG A 93 1.77 -7.03 -20.60
N GLY A 94 2.49 -7.54 -19.61
CA GLY A 94 3.90 -7.25 -19.42
C GLY A 94 4.55 -8.18 -18.40
N SER A 95 5.82 -7.92 -18.09
CA SER A 95 6.57 -8.68 -17.07
C SER A 95 6.25 -8.27 -15.64
N GLU A 96 5.46 -7.22 -15.45
CA GLU A 96 5.11 -6.71 -14.12
C GLU A 96 3.88 -7.44 -13.54
N LEU A 97 3.95 -7.73 -12.25
CA LEU A 97 2.86 -8.36 -11.52
C LEU A 97 1.73 -7.34 -11.31
N ILE A 98 0.62 -7.53 -12.02
CA ILE A 98 -0.58 -6.71 -11.86
C ILE A 98 -1.53 -7.41 -10.87
N VAL A 99 -2.05 -6.64 -9.93
CA VAL A 99 -3.01 -7.10 -8.93
C VAL A 99 -4.27 -6.27 -9.05
N GLN A 100 -5.39 -6.93 -9.34
CA GLN A 100 -6.71 -6.32 -9.29
C GLN A 100 -7.26 -6.39 -7.87
N ILE A 101 -7.86 -5.30 -7.40
CA ILE A 101 -8.64 -5.30 -6.17
C ILE A 101 -10.07 -5.73 -6.49
N THR A 102 -10.44 -6.96 -6.17
CA THR A 102 -11.79 -7.46 -6.44
C THR A 102 -12.81 -6.93 -5.45
N GLN A 103 -12.39 -6.70 -4.20
CA GLN A 103 -13.24 -6.16 -3.15
C GLN A 103 -12.42 -5.37 -2.13
N ARG A 104 -13.05 -4.33 -1.57
CA ARG A 104 -12.58 -3.60 -0.40
C ARG A 104 -13.57 -3.78 0.73
N LEU A 105 -13.06 -4.05 1.92
CA LEU A 105 -13.81 -4.20 3.16
C LEU A 105 -13.19 -3.29 4.22
N ASP A 106 -13.99 -2.59 5.01
CA ASP A 106 -13.50 -1.76 6.12
C ASP A 106 -13.45 -2.57 7.44
N VAL A 107 -12.86 -3.77 7.37
CA VAL A 107 -12.53 -4.66 8.51
C VAL A 107 -11.14 -5.25 8.30
N ARG A 108 -10.43 -5.62 9.38
CA ARG A 108 -9.16 -6.37 9.32
C ARG A 108 -9.48 -7.87 9.44
N ASP A 109 -9.50 -8.59 8.33
CA ASP A 109 -9.86 -10.02 8.30
C ASP A 109 -9.11 -10.75 7.18
N GLN A 110 -8.16 -11.61 7.57
CA GLN A 110 -7.36 -12.42 6.65
C GLN A 110 -8.16 -13.53 5.92
N SER A 111 -9.39 -13.80 6.37
CA SER A 111 -10.26 -14.87 5.84
C SER A 111 -11.44 -14.35 5.03
N ALA A 112 -11.56 -13.03 4.85
CA ALA A 112 -12.73 -12.42 4.21
C ALA A 112 -12.84 -12.67 2.69
N CYS A 113 -11.78 -13.16 2.05
CA CYS A 113 -11.68 -13.29 0.61
C CYS A 113 -11.83 -14.74 0.13
N PRO A 114 -12.39 -14.98 -1.07
CA PRO A 114 -12.51 -16.32 -1.61
C PRO A 114 -11.16 -17.05 -1.72
N ALA A 115 -11.12 -18.30 -1.30
CA ALA A 115 -9.94 -19.17 -1.41
C ALA A 115 -9.82 -19.77 -2.82
N VAL A 116 -9.74 -18.92 -3.84
CA VAL A 116 -9.50 -19.32 -5.24
C VAL A 116 -8.06 -19.06 -5.64
N ALA A 117 -7.52 -19.83 -6.57
CA ALA A 117 -6.12 -19.72 -6.98
C ALA A 117 -5.81 -18.31 -7.54
N GLY A 118 -4.73 -17.71 -7.03
CA GLY A 118 -4.33 -16.35 -7.41
C GLY A 118 -5.13 -15.23 -6.72
N SER A 119 -6.06 -15.57 -5.83
CA SER A 119 -6.71 -14.60 -4.94
C SER A 119 -6.06 -14.56 -3.56
N TYR A 120 -5.94 -13.37 -2.98
CA TYR A 120 -5.38 -13.16 -1.65
C TYR A 120 -6.17 -12.13 -0.85
N ALA A 121 -6.09 -12.21 0.48
CA ALA A 121 -6.55 -11.18 1.39
C ALA A 121 -5.35 -10.34 1.86
N TRP A 122 -5.42 -9.03 1.70
CA TRP A 122 -4.46 -8.08 2.27
C TRP A 122 -5.13 -7.30 3.42
N PRO A 123 -5.03 -7.79 4.66
CA PRO A 123 -5.57 -7.11 5.83
C PRO A 123 -4.61 -6.01 6.31
N TYR A 124 -5.18 -4.91 6.78
CA TYR A 124 -4.51 -3.76 7.36
C TYR A 124 -5.18 -3.39 8.69
N PRO A 125 -4.40 -3.04 9.72
CA PRO A 125 -4.94 -2.94 11.08
C PRO A 125 -5.63 -1.61 11.41
N ALA A 126 -5.07 -0.46 11.02
CA ALA A 126 -5.63 0.85 11.32
C ALA A 126 -5.30 1.88 10.21
N PRO A 127 -6.29 2.50 9.55
CA PRO A 127 -7.71 2.13 9.60
C PRO A 127 -7.90 0.67 9.20
N ALA A 128 -8.83 -0.02 9.86
CA ALA A 128 -9.10 -1.42 9.58
C ALA A 128 -9.59 -1.57 8.14
N ARG A 129 -8.88 -2.37 7.36
CA ARG A 129 -9.22 -2.59 5.97
C ARG A 129 -8.73 -3.94 5.48
N THR A 130 -9.49 -4.57 4.60
CA THR A 130 -9.07 -5.78 3.89
C THR A 130 -9.33 -5.58 2.42
N TYR A 131 -8.33 -5.89 1.61
CA TYR A 131 -8.47 -5.97 0.17
C TYR A 131 -8.47 -7.42 -0.27
N CYS A 132 -9.53 -7.82 -0.97
CA CYS A 132 -9.48 -9.03 -1.76
C CYS A 132 -8.84 -8.69 -3.08
N THR A 133 -7.81 -9.47 -3.42
CA THR A 133 -6.99 -9.22 -4.59
C THR A 133 -7.01 -10.42 -5.51
N GLN A 134 -6.81 -10.19 -6.79
CA GLN A 134 -6.61 -11.23 -7.80
C GLN A 134 -5.37 -10.86 -8.63
N THR A 135 -4.40 -11.76 -8.68
CA THR A 135 -3.25 -11.61 -9.58
C THR A 135 -3.71 -11.81 -11.03
N LEU A 136 -3.30 -10.89 -11.90
CA LEU A 136 -3.48 -10.96 -13.34
C LEU A 136 -2.15 -11.35 -14.00
N PHE A 137 -2.21 -12.22 -15.01
CA PHE A 137 -1.07 -12.71 -15.80
C PHE A 137 -1.24 -12.40 -17.29
#